data_AF-A0A7J9M222-F1
#
_entry.id   AF-A0A7J9M222-F1
#
_cell.length_a   1.000
_cell.length_b   1.000
_cell.length_c   1.000
_cell.angle_alpha   90.00
_cell.angle_beta   90.00
_cell.angle_gamma   90.00
#
_symmetry.space_group_name_H-M   'P 1'
#
loop_
_entity.id
_entity.type
_entity.pdbx_description
1 polymer ?
#
loop_
_entity_poly.entity_id
_entity_poly.type
_entity_poly.pdbx_seq_one_letter_code
_entity_poly.pdbx_strand_id
1 'polypeptide(L)'
;MPLEQEIGDVEGIHKLKEVFFYLHYRNAMDVEQILNYPSENEFVMDSPTDEEIIQGVIDVPADDEQDPDDSSVLPHVSPKEGFLALDALKNYLIQHEKNILDLVYDILKVKDE
;
A
#
# COMPACT_ATOMS: atom_id res chain seq x y z
N MET A 1 9.97 40.49 6.10
CA MET A 1 8.67 39.89 5.72
C MET A 1 8.29 38.91 6.81
N PRO A 2 7.08 38.96 7.36
CA PRO A 2 6.63 37.90 8.26
C PRO A 2 6.40 36.64 7.43
N LEU A 3 6.92 35.50 7.91
CA LEU A 3 6.65 34.19 7.37
C LEU A 3 5.19 33.88 7.69
N GLU A 4 4.30 34.12 6.74
CA GLU A 4 2.99 33.50 6.75
C GLU A 4 3.25 32.00 6.53
N GLN A 5 3.41 31.26 7.63
CA GLN A 5 3.19 29.82 7.63
C GLN A 5 1.82 29.65 7.00
N GLU A 6 1.79 29.10 5.79
CA GLU A 6 0.58 28.55 5.20
C GLU A 6 0.10 27.52 6.21
N ILE A 7 -0.84 27.94 7.06
CA ILE A 7 -1.56 27.06 7.97
C ILE A 7 -2.27 26.11 7.04
N GLY A 8 -1.66 24.95 6.81
CA GLY A 8 -2.22 23.89 5.99
C GLY A 8 -3.68 23.73 6.39
N ASP A 9 -4.56 23.71 5.38
CA ASP A 9 -6.02 23.70 5.52
C ASP A 9 -6.44 23.00 6.81
N VAL A 10 -6.85 23.77 7.83
CA VAL A 10 -7.16 23.26 9.18
C VAL A 10 -8.21 22.14 9.09
N GLU A 11 -9.11 22.27 8.12
CA GLU A 11 -10.10 21.27 7.76
C GLU A 11 -9.45 19.97 7.23
N GLY A 12 -8.45 20.08 6.36
CA GLY A 12 -7.65 18.95 5.87
C GLY A 12 -6.89 18.23 6.99
N ILE A 13 -6.30 18.96 7.92
CA ILE A 13 -5.59 18.37 9.08
C ILE A 13 -6.58 17.61 9.98
N HIS A 14 -7.78 18.17 10.21
CA HIS A 14 -8.83 17.49 10.97
C HIS A 14 -9.34 16.22 10.28
N LYS A 15 -9.59 16.27 8.96
CA LYS A 15 -9.95 15.08 8.17
C LYS A 15 -8.87 14.01 8.25
N LEU A 16 -7.60 14.38 8.18
CA LEU A 16 -6.50 13.43 8.27
C LEU A 16 -6.43 12.76 9.66
N LYS A 17 -6.61 13.55 10.74
CA LYS A 17 -6.70 13.01 12.11
C LYS A 17 -7.84 12.01 12.25
N GLU A 18 -8.99 12.31 11.66
CA GLU A 18 -10.16 11.41 11.67
C GLU A 18 -9.90 10.11 10.89
N VAL A 19 -9.27 10.18 9.71
CA VAL A 19 -8.89 8.98 8.95
C VAL A 19 -7.94 8.08 9.74
N PHE A 20 -6.89 8.64 10.34
CA PHE A 20 -5.95 7.85 11.15
C PHE A 20 -6.61 7.22 12.38
N PHE A 21 -7.59 7.90 12.98
CA PHE A 21 -8.39 7.33 14.06
C PHE A 21 -9.18 6.09 13.61
N TYR A 22 -9.82 6.14 12.44
CA TYR A 22 -10.62 5.02 11.91
C TYR A 22 -9.78 3.83 11.43
N LEU A 23 -8.55 4.06 10.99
CA LEU A 23 -7.68 3.00 10.48
C LEU A 23 -7.12 2.09 11.59
N HIS A 24 -7.30 2.45 12.86
CA HIS A 24 -6.95 1.63 14.02
C HIS A 24 -5.55 1.02 13.96
N TYR A 25 -4.57 1.82 13.49
CA TYR A 25 -3.19 1.37 13.44
C TYR A 25 -2.71 0.89 14.81
N ARG A 26 -1.91 -0.18 14.79
CA ARG A 26 -1.33 -0.77 16.01
C ARG A 26 -0.52 0.25 16.81
N ASN A 27 0.13 1.19 16.12
CA ASN A 27 0.81 2.33 16.71
C ASN A 27 -0.02 3.59 16.40
N ALA A 28 -0.31 4.38 17.43
CA ALA A 28 -1.02 5.64 17.25
C ALA A 28 -0.17 6.60 16.42
N MET A 29 -0.75 7.09 15.32
CA MET A 29 -0.08 7.98 14.39
C MET A 29 -0.44 9.42 14.73
N ASP A 30 0.53 10.22 15.18
CA ASP A 30 0.32 11.63 15.54
C ASP A 30 0.53 12.53 14.32
N VAL A 31 -0.59 13.09 13.83
CA VAL A 31 -0.59 14.01 12.68
C VAL A 31 0.29 15.24 12.93
N GLU A 32 0.39 15.72 14.17
CA GLU A 32 1.23 16.88 14.46
C GLU A 32 2.72 16.56 14.38
N GLN A 33 3.12 15.34 14.72
CA GLN A 33 4.51 14.89 14.58
C GLN A 33 4.89 14.65 13.12
N ILE A 34 3.96 14.19 12.29
CA ILE A 34 4.17 13.99 10.86
C ILE A 34 4.35 15.34 10.15
N LEU A 35 3.45 16.28 10.42
CA LEU A 35 3.50 17.60 9.78
C LEU A 35 4.67 18.46 10.26
N ASN A 36 5.27 18.15 11.42
CA ASN A 36 6.40 18.88 11.98
C ASN A 36 7.61 17.98 12.19
N TYR A 37 7.87 17.07 11.25
CA TYR A 37 8.97 16.13 11.39
C TYR A 37 10.32 16.86 11.38
N PRO A 38 11.18 16.68 12.42
CA PRO A 38 12.33 17.56 12.64
C PRO A 38 13.34 17.60 11.48
N SER A 39 13.53 16.50 10.76
CA SER A 39 14.48 16.44 9.66
C SER A 39 13.91 17.02 8.36
N GLU A 40 12.59 16.97 8.14
CA GLU A 40 11.98 17.43 6.89
C GLU A 40 11.85 18.95 6.85
N ASN A 41 11.66 19.59 8.00
CA ASN A 41 11.64 21.05 8.11
C ASN A 41 13.03 21.70 7.90
N GLU A 42 14.12 20.93 7.98
CA GLU A 42 15.48 21.40 7.71
C GLU A 42 15.78 21.46 6.19
N PHE A 43 15.06 20.67 5.38
CA PHE A 43 15.22 20.64 3.91
C PHE A 43 14.41 21.71 3.16
N VAL A 44 13.77 22.65 3.87
CA VAL A 44 12.96 23.73 3.27
C VAL A 44 13.82 24.81 2.57
N MET A 45 15.14 24.63 2.46
CA MET A 45 16.01 25.69 1.96
C MET A 45 16.29 25.72 0.47
N ASP A 46 16.12 24.65 -0.30
CA ASP A 46 16.12 24.74 -1.77
C ASP A 46 15.33 23.55 -2.32
N SER A 47 14.22 23.82 -3.01
CA SER A 47 13.63 22.78 -3.87
C SER A 47 14.69 22.37 -4.89
N PRO A 48 14.98 21.07 -5.04
CA PRO A 48 16.02 20.64 -5.97
C PRO A 48 15.70 21.16 -7.37
N THR A 49 16.71 21.63 -8.10
CA THR A 49 16.49 22.09 -9.47
C THR A 49 16.11 20.92 -10.37
N ASP A 50 15.50 21.20 -11.53
CA ASP A 50 15.13 20.15 -12.48
C ASP A 50 16.34 19.26 -12.83
N GLU A 51 17.55 19.83 -12.91
CA GLU A 51 18.79 19.10 -13.15
C GLU A 51 19.16 18.18 -11.99
N GLU A 52 19.01 18.63 -10.74
CA GLU A 52 19.26 17.80 -9.54
C GLU A 52 18.24 16.66 -9.42
N ILE A 53 16.98 16.91 -9.78
CA ILE A 53 15.93 15.89 -9.84
C ILE A 53 16.26 14.86 -10.93
N ILE A 54 16.58 15.32 -12.14
CA ILE A 54 16.93 14.44 -13.27
C ILE A 54 18.17 13.60 -12.93
N GLN A 55 19.20 14.21 -12.35
CA GLN A 55 20.42 13.52 -11.97
C GLN A 55 20.15 12.50 -10.86
N GLY A 56 19.33 12.84 -9.85
CA GLY A 56 18.90 11.92 -8.81
C GLY A 56 18.16 10.70 -9.36
N VAL A 57 17.33 10.86 -10.40
CA VAL A 57 16.64 9.76 -11.08
C VAL A 57 17.59 8.91 -11.95
N ILE A 58 18.57 9.53 -12.60
CA ILE A 58 19.54 8.85 -13.47
C ILE A 58 20.60 8.11 -12.66
N ASP A 59 21.03 8.69 -11.52
CA ASP A 59 22.08 8.16 -10.65
C ASP A 59 21.56 7.19 -9.60
N VAL A 60 20.25 6.92 -9.54
CA VAL A 60 19.76 5.73 -8.82
C VAL A 60 20.37 4.52 -9.51
N PRO A 61 21.34 3.81 -8.90
CA PRO A 61 21.80 2.56 -9.47
C PRO A 61 20.59 1.65 -9.62
N ALA A 62 20.49 0.88 -10.70
CA ALA A 62 19.44 -0.16 -10.84
C ALA A 62 19.53 -1.29 -9.78
N ASP A 63 20.43 -1.12 -8.83
CA ASP A 63 20.61 -1.86 -7.59
C ASP A 63 20.09 -1.01 -6.42
N ASP A 64 18.96 -0.31 -6.61
CA ASP A 64 18.00 -0.22 -5.51
C ASP A 64 17.80 -1.67 -5.11
N GLU A 65 18.29 -2.02 -3.92
CA GLU A 65 18.16 -3.37 -3.39
C GLU A 65 16.73 -3.78 -3.66
N GLN A 66 16.57 -4.72 -4.60
CA GLN A 66 15.24 -5.24 -4.91
C GLN A 66 14.66 -5.56 -3.56
N ASP A 67 13.53 -4.92 -3.22
CA ASP A 67 12.81 -5.28 -2.02
C ASP A 67 12.73 -6.80 -2.07
N PRO A 68 13.28 -7.55 -1.10
CA PRO A 68 13.31 -9.00 -1.18
C PRO A 68 11.90 -9.59 -1.36
N ASP A 69 10.87 -8.79 -1.11
CA ASP A 69 9.45 -9.09 -1.34
C ASP A 69 8.93 -8.76 -2.76
N ASP A 70 9.65 -7.94 -3.56
CA ASP A 70 9.32 -7.65 -4.97
C ASP A 70 9.88 -8.72 -5.94
N SER A 71 10.30 -9.85 -5.38
CA SER A 71 10.43 -11.10 -6.12
C SER A 71 9.06 -11.49 -6.69
N SER A 72 8.81 -11.08 -7.94
CA SER A 72 7.71 -11.56 -8.79
C SER A 72 7.66 -13.08 -9.01
N VAL A 73 8.54 -13.84 -8.36
CA VAL A 73 8.48 -15.30 -8.27
C VAL A 73 7.24 -15.68 -7.48
N LEU A 74 6.11 -15.83 -8.20
CA LEU A 74 4.93 -16.47 -7.66
C LEU A 74 5.34 -17.83 -7.07
N PRO A 75 4.86 -18.18 -5.87
CA PRO A 75 5.15 -19.48 -5.29
C PRO A 75 4.67 -20.56 -6.27
N HIS A 76 5.57 -21.48 -6.63
CA HIS A 76 5.20 -22.62 -7.46
C HIS A 76 4.25 -23.52 -6.66
N VAL A 77 2.95 -23.41 -6.92
CA VAL A 77 1.92 -24.28 -6.35
C VAL A 77 1.88 -25.57 -7.16
N SER A 78 2.11 -26.70 -6.52
CA SER A 78 1.93 -27.99 -7.20
C SER A 78 0.44 -28.23 -7.49
N PRO A 79 0.09 -29.02 -8.53
CA PRO A 79 -1.30 -29.37 -8.80
C PRO A 79 -2.02 -29.97 -7.58
N LYS A 80 -1.29 -30.78 -6.79
CA LYS A 80 -1.82 -31.40 -5.55
C LYS A 80 -2.22 -30.36 -4.50
N GLU A 81 -1.39 -29.35 -4.29
CA GLU A 81 -1.71 -28.24 -3.38
C GLU A 81 -2.88 -27.40 -3.90
N GLY A 82 -2.94 -27.18 -5.21
CA GLY A 82 -4.08 -26.53 -5.86
C GLY A 82 -5.40 -27.27 -5.62
N PHE A 83 -5.41 -28.60 -5.74
CA PHE A 83 -6.59 -29.41 -5.47
C PHE A 83 -7.00 -29.40 -3.98
N LEU A 84 -6.04 -29.40 -3.06
CA LEU A 84 -6.33 -29.30 -1.62
C LEU A 84 -6.90 -27.93 -1.25
N ALA A 85 -6.36 -26.86 -1.81
CA ALA A 85 -6.87 -25.50 -1.61
C ALA A 85 -8.30 -25.35 -2.16
N LEU A 86 -8.58 -25.96 -3.32
CA LEU A 86 -9.92 -25.97 -3.91
C LEU A 86 -10.94 -26.73 -3.04
N ASP A 87 -10.55 -27.87 -2.47
CA ASP A 87 -11.43 -28.65 -1.60
C ASP A 87 -11.71 -27.90 -0.28
N ALA A 88 -10.70 -27.25 0.29
CA ALA A 88 -10.85 -26.39 1.47
C ALA A 88 -11.79 -25.20 1.19
N LEU A 89 -11.62 -24.53 0.04
CA LEU A 89 -12.49 -23.43 -0.39
C LEU A 89 -13.93 -23.91 -0.58
N LYS A 90 -14.13 -25.05 -1.25
CA LYS A 90 -15.46 -25.65 -1.44
C LYS A 90 -16.15 -25.91 -0.09
N ASN A 91 -15.43 -26.48 0.88
CA ASN A 91 -15.97 -26.75 2.21
C ASN A 91 -16.32 -25.46 2.96
N TYR A 92 -15.47 -24.43 2.89
CA TYR A 92 -15.74 -23.11 3.45
C TYR A 92 -17.00 -22.48 2.82
N LEU A 93 -17.12 -22.52 1.50
CA LEU A 93 -18.26 -21.95 0.79
C LEU A 93 -19.57 -22.65 1.14
N ILE A 94 -19.58 -23.98 1.26
CA ILE A 94 -20.74 -24.76 1.73
C ILE A 94 -21.18 -24.30 3.13
N GLN A 95 -20.24 -23.92 4.00
CA GLN A 95 -20.54 -23.41 5.34
C GLN A 95 -21.11 -21.98 5.35
N HIS A 96 -20.87 -21.19 4.29
CA HIS A 96 -21.22 -19.77 4.20
C HIS A 96 -22.26 -19.50 3.09
N GLU A 97 -23.36 -20.26 3.14
CA GLU A 97 -24.43 -20.43 2.15
C GLU A 97 -25.18 -19.15 1.71
N LYS A 98 -24.51 -18.20 1.02
CA LYS A 98 -25.20 -17.08 0.35
C LYS A 98 -24.74 -16.67 -1.05
N ASN A 99 -23.63 -17.20 -1.62
CA ASN A 99 -23.21 -16.87 -3.00
C ASN A 99 -22.44 -18.02 -3.71
N ILE A 100 -22.71 -19.28 -3.34
CA ILE A 100 -21.90 -20.44 -3.75
C ILE A 100 -21.95 -20.69 -5.27
N LEU A 101 -23.12 -20.54 -5.89
CA LEU A 101 -23.31 -20.93 -7.29
C LEU A 101 -22.55 -20.01 -8.27
N ASP A 102 -22.56 -18.71 -8.03
CA ASP A 102 -21.91 -17.73 -8.91
C ASP A 102 -20.38 -17.84 -8.83
N LEU A 103 -19.83 -17.97 -7.61
CA LEU A 103 -18.38 -18.14 -7.43
C LEU A 103 -17.87 -19.47 -8.02
N VAL A 104 -18.62 -20.56 -7.88
CA VAL A 104 -18.27 -21.85 -8.50
C VAL A 104 -18.32 -21.76 -10.03
N TYR A 105 -19.29 -21.03 -10.58
CA TYR A 105 -19.41 -20.81 -12.02
C TYR A 105 -18.21 -20.04 -12.58
N ASP A 106 -17.82 -18.94 -11.91
CA ASP A 106 -16.67 -18.11 -12.34
C ASP A 106 -15.35 -18.90 -12.30
N ILE A 107 -15.15 -19.75 -11.29
CA ILE A 107 -13.95 -20.61 -11.19
C ILE A 107 -13.93 -21.67 -12.29
N LEU A 108 -15.06 -22.30 -12.58
CA LEU A 108 -15.14 -23.32 -13.63
C LEU A 108 -14.86 -22.74 -15.02
N LYS A 109 -15.29 -21.50 -15.28
CA LYS A 109 -15.03 -20.81 -16.53
C LYS A 109 -13.53 -20.62 -16.81
N VAL A 110 -12.75 -20.28 -15.78
CA VAL A 110 -11.29 -20.10 -15.90
C VAL A 110 -10.55 -21.43 -16.13
N LYS A 111 -11.13 -22.56 -15.71
CA LYS A 111 -10.50 -23.88 -15.88
C LYS A 111 -10.54 -24.41 -17.32
N ASP A 112 -11.48 -23.91 -18.13
CA ASP A 112 -11.71 -24.36 -19.50
C ASP A 112 -11.09 -23.40 -20.56
N GLU A 113 -10.39 -22.35 -20.12
CA GLU A 113 -9.48 -21.50 -20.92
C GLU A 113 -8.03 -22.00 -20.83
#